data_AF-A0A924TLQ3-F1
#
_entry.id   AF-A0A924TLQ3-F1
#
_cell.length_a   1.000
_cell.length_b   1.000
_cell.length_c   1.000
_cell.angle_alpha   90.00
_cell.angle_beta   90.00
_cell.angle_gamma   90.00
#
_symmetry.space_group_name_H-M   'P 1'
#
loop_
_entity.id
_entity.type
_entity.pdbx_description
1 polymer ?
#
loop_
_entity_poly.entity_id
_entity_poly.type
_entity_poly.pdbx_seq_one_letter_code
_entity_poly.pdbx_strand_id
1 'polypeptide(L)'
;MLAAEPLALHWNQSASRRRVSFRDRQCGFTLIELLVAISIMAVMAVMSWRGLDAMTRAQSQTSQRADAVLALQAGLSQWKVDLDAIAQGPRLTSLDWDGRAMRLTRRSTLGGDGLIVVAWTKRADQGGSWLRWQSPIVRTHGDWDSAWSRASAWAQNGGIDERSREVEVALVESWKIFYYREDSWTNPLSSDGMASAAPPPPRSLLNPPPLAPLVQGAVPEGIRLELMLPPGQALNGKLIVDWVRPTFGGSKS
;
A
#
# COMPACT_ATOMS: atom_id res chain seq x y z
N MET A 1 -44.31 -70.24 -54.11
CA MET A 1 -44.10 -70.90 -55.43
C MET A 1 -44.29 -69.83 -56.49
N LEU A 2 -43.40 -69.78 -57.51
CA LEU A 2 -43.06 -68.67 -58.46
C LEU A 2 -41.83 -67.88 -57.96
N ALA A 3 -40.58 -68.14 -58.35
CA ALA A 3 -39.91 -68.41 -59.64
C ALA A 3 -39.55 -67.14 -60.46
N ALA A 4 -38.23 -66.92 -60.57
CA ALA A 4 -37.42 -66.47 -61.72
C ALA A 4 -37.50 -65.03 -62.27
N GLU A 5 -36.29 -64.45 -62.37
CA GLU A 5 -35.71 -63.42 -63.27
C GLU A 5 -36.33 -63.29 -64.70
N PRO A 6 -36.14 -62.19 -65.49
CA PRO A 6 -34.82 -61.61 -65.83
C PRO A 6 -34.69 -60.12 -66.25
N LEU A 7 -33.43 -59.78 -66.52
CA LEU A 7 -32.77 -58.60 -67.08
C LEU A 7 -33.46 -57.88 -68.27
N ALA A 8 -33.37 -56.54 -68.27
CA ALA A 8 -33.35 -55.74 -69.50
C ALA A 8 -32.37 -54.56 -69.38
N LEU A 9 -31.38 -54.59 -70.26
CA LEU A 9 -30.43 -53.53 -70.61
C LEU A 9 -31.14 -52.33 -71.23
N HIS A 10 -30.76 -51.11 -70.86
CA HIS A 10 -30.83 -49.97 -71.77
C HIS A 10 -29.90 -48.83 -71.32
N TRP A 11 -29.12 -48.39 -72.30
CA TRP A 11 -28.00 -47.46 -72.25
C TRP A 11 -28.41 -45.97 -72.17
N ASN A 12 -27.53 -45.20 -71.53
CA ASN A 12 -27.08 -43.86 -71.95
C ASN A 12 -28.06 -42.67 -71.91
N GLN A 13 -27.70 -41.63 -71.15
CA GLN A 13 -27.46 -40.31 -71.77
C GLN A 13 -26.66 -39.35 -70.86
N SER A 14 -25.45 -39.09 -71.36
CA SER A 14 -24.50 -38.00 -71.13
C SER A 14 -25.07 -36.63 -70.70
N ALA A 15 -24.61 -36.15 -69.54
CA ALA A 15 -24.50 -34.73 -69.25
C ALA A 15 -23.01 -34.34 -69.19
N SER A 16 -22.55 -33.75 -70.29
CA SER A 16 -21.22 -33.21 -70.50
C SER A 16 -20.96 -32.00 -69.58
N ARG A 17 -20.35 -32.24 -68.42
CA ARG A 17 -19.75 -31.15 -67.61
C ARG A 17 -18.55 -30.58 -68.36
N ARG A 18 -18.73 -29.43 -69.02
CA ARG A 18 -17.60 -28.60 -69.46
C ARG A 18 -16.83 -28.17 -68.21
N ARG A 19 -15.66 -28.80 -67.97
CA ARG A 19 -14.66 -28.21 -67.07
C ARG A 19 -14.10 -27.00 -67.79
N VAL A 20 -14.32 -25.82 -67.25
CA VAL A 20 -13.51 -24.65 -67.58
C VAL A 20 -12.10 -24.98 -67.09
N SER A 21 -11.22 -25.39 -67.99
CA SER A 21 -9.80 -25.45 -67.72
C SER A 21 -9.32 -24.01 -67.60
N PHE A 22 -9.19 -23.53 -66.37
CA PHE A 22 -8.24 -22.45 -66.11
C PHE A 22 -6.88 -23.03 -66.49
N ARG A 23 -6.34 -22.51 -67.58
CA ARG A 23 -4.97 -22.78 -67.99
C ARG A 23 -4.13 -22.06 -66.94
N ASP A 24 -3.80 -22.77 -65.86
CA ASP A 24 -2.80 -22.29 -64.91
C ASP A 24 -1.50 -22.15 -65.71
N ARG A 25 -1.21 -20.91 -66.09
CA ARG A 25 0.13 -20.54 -66.52
C ARG A 25 1.00 -20.84 -65.31
N GLN A 26 1.75 -21.93 -65.38
CA GLN A 26 2.89 -22.15 -64.50
C GLN A 26 3.91 -21.05 -64.80
N CYS A 27 3.73 -19.90 -64.16
CA CYS A 27 4.78 -18.91 -64.03
C CYS A 27 5.84 -19.54 -63.13
N GLY A 28 7.01 -19.80 -63.68
CA GLY A 28 8.15 -20.32 -62.91
C GLY A 28 8.44 -19.37 -61.75
N PHE A 29 8.45 -19.91 -60.53
CA PHE A 29 8.71 -19.17 -59.30
C PHE A 29 10.14 -18.64 -59.34
N THR A 30 10.32 -17.34 -59.58
CA THR A 30 11.68 -16.77 -59.63
C THR A 30 12.24 -16.71 -58.21
N LEU A 31 13.55 -16.96 -58.06
CA LEU A 31 14.25 -16.86 -56.77
C LEU A 31 14.02 -15.49 -56.10
N ILE A 32 13.89 -14.45 -56.91
CA ILE A 32 13.63 -13.07 -56.47
C ILE A 32 12.25 -12.95 -55.79
N GLU A 33 11.22 -13.58 -56.33
CA GLU A 33 9.85 -13.53 -55.80
C GLU A 33 9.75 -14.21 -54.43
N LEU A 34 10.47 -15.32 -54.24
CA LEU A 34 10.58 -16.03 -52.97
C LEU A 34 11.34 -15.20 -51.92
N LEU A 35 12.42 -14.54 -52.35
CA LEU A 35 13.18 -13.60 -51.52
C LEU A 35 12.34 -12.41 -51.06
N VAL A 36 11.54 -11.83 -51.95
CA VAL A 36 10.64 -10.72 -51.61
C VAL A 36 9.53 -11.20 -50.67
N ALA A 37 8.90 -12.34 -50.94
CA ALA A 37 7.85 -12.89 -50.07
C ALA A 37 8.38 -13.17 -48.65
N ILE A 38 9.55 -13.83 -48.53
CA ILE A 38 10.17 -14.11 -47.23
C ILE A 38 10.60 -12.81 -46.53
N SER A 39 11.13 -11.82 -47.26
CA SER A 39 11.53 -10.55 -46.63
C SER A 39 10.33 -9.78 -46.08
N ILE A 40 9.19 -9.73 -46.80
CA ILE A 40 7.96 -9.10 -46.32
C ILE A 40 7.41 -9.88 -45.10
N MET A 41 7.34 -11.20 -45.18
CA MET A 41 6.91 -12.04 -44.05
C MET A 41 7.81 -11.87 -42.83
N ALA A 42 9.13 -11.77 -43.01
CA ALA A 42 10.08 -11.53 -41.94
C ALA A 42 9.84 -10.17 -41.26
N VAL A 43 9.60 -9.10 -42.03
CA VAL A 43 9.29 -7.78 -41.47
C VAL A 43 7.97 -7.80 -40.70
N MET A 44 6.92 -8.41 -41.26
CA MET A 44 5.62 -8.53 -40.59
C MET A 44 5.73 -9.33 -39.28
N ALA A 45 6.49 -10.42 -39.28
CA ALA A 45 6.72 -11.24 -38.08
C ALA A 45 7.45 -10.43 -36.99
N VAL A 46 8.50 -9.69 -37.34
CA VAL A 46 9.23 -8.82 -36.39
C VAL A 46 8.32 -7.73 -35.85
N MET A 47 7.54 -7.05 -36.71
CA MET A 47 6.62 -6.00 -36.28
C MET A 47 5.52 -6.53 -35.34
N SER A 48 4.96 -7.71 -35.64
CA SER A 48 3.95 -8.37 -34.80
C SER A 48 4.50 -8.69 -33.41
N TRP A 49 5.69 -9.29 -33.32
CA TRP A 49 6.34 -9.58 -32.05
C TRP A 49 6.63 -8.31 -31.24
N ARG A 50 7.13 -7.25 -31.90
CA ARG A 50 7.38 -5.96 -31.24
C ARG A 50 6.10 -5.26 -30.78
N GLY A 51 4.99 -5.43 -31.50
CA GLY A 51 3.67 -4.92 -31.12
C GLY A 51 3.13 -5.58 -29.85
N LEU A 52 3.22 -6.91 -29.78
CA LEU A 52 2.84 -7.68 -28.59
C LEU A 52 3.72 -7.30 -27.38
N ASP A 53 5.04 -7.23 -27.58
CA ASP A 53 6.00 -6.82 -26.56
C ASP A 53 5.76 -5.40 -26.03
N ALA A 54 5.32 -4.48 -26.89
CA ALA A 54 4.98 -3.12 -26.46
C ALA A 54 3.73 -3.11 -25.58
N MET A 55 2.71 -3.89 -25.94
CA MET A 55 1.46 -3.99 -25.17
C MET A 55 1.69 -4.67 -23.81
N THR A 56 2.45 -5.76 -23.75
CA THR A 56 2.75 -6.47 -22.48
C THR A 56 3.50 -5.56 -21.52
N ARG A 57 4.48 -4.77 -22.00
CA ARG A 57 5.17 -3.76 -21.19
C ARG A 57 4.23 -2.65 -20.72
N ALA A 58 3.36 -2.14 -21.60
CA ALA A 58 2.40 -1.11 -21.24
C ALA A 58 1.40 -1.60 -20.17
N GLN A 59 0.93 -2.83 -20.29
CA GLN A 59 0.07 -3.47 -19.29
C GLN A 59 0.81 -3.64 -17.96
N SER A 60 2.05 -4.15 -17.99
CA SER A 60 2.88 -4.30 -16.79
C SER A 60 3.11 -2.97 -16.07
N GLN A 61 3.42 -1.90 -16.79
CA GLN A 61 3.57 -0.56 -16.21
C GLN A 61 2.26 -0.04 -15.61
N THR A 62 1.13 -0.28 -16.28
CA THR A 62 -0.19 0.13 -15.77
C THR A 62 -0.55 -0.62 -14.51
N SER A 63 -0.31 -1.93 -14.45
CA SER A 63 -0.52 -2.76 -13.26
C SER A 63 0.34 -2.30 -12.09
N GLN A 64 1.65 -2.10 -12.29
CA GLN A 64 2.54 -1.60 -11.23
C GLN A 64 2.10 -0.25 -10.68
N ARG A 65 1.61 0.65 -11.54
CA ARG A 65 1.08 1.94 -11.09
C ARG A 65 -0.20 1.79 -10.27
N ALA A 66 -1.11 0.90 -10.69
CA ALA A 66 -2.33 0.62 -9.94
C ALA A 66 -2.02 0.01 -8.57
N ASP A 67 -1.10 -0.96 -8.51
CA ASP A 67 -0.66 -1.60 -7.27
C ASP A 67 -0.05 -0.59 -6.30
N ALA A 68 0.79 0.33 -6.79
CA ALA A 68 1.37 1.39 -5.97
C ALA A 68 0.32 2.35 -5.39
N VAL A 69 -0.71 2.70 -6.18
CA VAL A 69 -1.84 3.52 -5.69
C VAL A 69 -2.62 2.77 -4.61
N LEU A 70 -2.91 1.48 -4.82
CA LEU A 70 -3.62 0.64 -3.85
C LEU A 70 -2.82 0.46 -2.56
N ALA A 71 -1.51 0.25 -2.65
CA ALA A 71 -0.62 0.15 -1.50
C ALA A 71 -0.61 1.45 -0.67
N LEU A 72 -0.50 2.60 -1.32
CA LEU A 72 -0.58 3.90 -0.63
C LEU A 72 -1.96 4.09 0.01
N GLN A 73 -3.05 3.81 -0.71
CA GLN A 73 -4.40 3.94 -0.18
C GLN A 73 -4.62 3.03 1.04
N ALA A 74 -4.17 1.77 0.97
CA ALA A 74 -4.21 0.83 2.08
C ALA A 74 -3.39 1.36 3.27
N GLY A 75 -2.19 1.88 3.01
CA GLY A 75 -1.33 2.52 3.99
C GLY A 75 -1.97 3.69 4.73
N LEU A 76 -2.55 4.62 4.00
CA LEU A 76 -3.26 5.78 4.56
C LEU A 76 -4.48 5.35 5.38
N SER A 77 -5.22 4.35 4.89
CA SER A 77 -6.34 3.77 5.63
C SER A 77 -5.86 3.11 6.93
N GLN A 78 -4.74 2.38 6.88
CA GLN A 78 -4.14 1.73 8.03
C GLN A 78 -3.64 2.74 9.06
N TRP A 79 -3.02 3.84 8.60
CA TRP A 79 -2.60 4.94 9.46
C TRP A 79 -3.79 5.55 10.22
N LYS A 80 -4.91 5.79 9.52
CA LYS A 80 -6.15 6.26 10.16
C LYS A 80 -6.72 5.24 11.15
N VAL A 81 -6.75 3.95 10.80
CA VAL A 81 -7.22 2.87 11.69
C VAL A 81 -6.35 2.75 12.95
N ASP A 82 -5.05 2.95 12.84
CA ASP A 82 -4.16 2.96 14.01
C ASP A 82 -4.46 4.14 14.94
N LEU A 83 -4.79 5.31 14.38
CA LEU A 83 -5.20 6.50 15.13
C LEU A 83 -6.58 6.36 15.79
N ASP A 84 -7.55 5.84 15.05
CA ASP A 84 -8.91 5.61 15.57
C ASP A 84 -8.92 4.63 16.76
N ALA A 85 -7.96 3.71 16.79
CA ALA A 85 -7.83 2.69 17.82
C ALA A 85 -6.93 3.09 19.01
N ILE A 86 -6.47 4.34 19.10
CA ILE A 86 -5.57 4.78 20.18
C ILE A 86 -6.16 4.45 21.56
N ALA A 87 -5.39 3.70 22.34
CA ALA A 87 -5.69 3.37 23.71
C ALA A 87 -5.23 4.49 24.64
N GLN A 88 -6.10 4.85 25.58
CA GLN A 88 -5.78 5.74 26.68
C GLN A 88 -5.92 4.99 28.00
N GLY A 89 -5.01 5.24 28.92
CA GLY A 89 -5.03 4.63 30.24
C GLY A 89 -3.98 5.23 31.17
N PRO A 90 -4.11 5.01 32.49
CA PRO A 90 -3.12 5.46 33.45
C PRO A 90 -1.77 4.76 33.19
N ARG A 91 -0.67 5.53 33.21
CA ARG A 91 0.71 5.05 32.99
C ARG A 91 1.01 4.48 31.60
N LEU A 92 0.20 4.80 30.60
CA LEU A 92 0.46 4.48 29.19
C LEU A 92 0.71 5.77 28.40
N THR A 93 1.73 5.76 27.55
CA THR A 93 1.89 6.79 26.52
C THR A 93 1.00 6.42 25.34
N SER A 94 -0.06 7.19 25.12
CA SER A 94 -1.01 6.92 24.03
C SER A 94 -0.44 7.24 22.65
N LEU A 95 0.26 8.37 22.54
CA LEU A 95 0.88 8.86 21.32
C LEU A 95 2.14 9.65 21.66
N ASP A 96 3.19 9.43 20.88
CA ASP A 96 4.45 10.14 20.96
C ASP A 96 4.99 10.42 19.56
N TRP A 97 5.62 11.58 19.41
CA TRP A 97 6.31 11.99 18.19
C TRP A 97 7.67 12.54 18.58
N ASP A 98 8.73 11.87 18.14
CA ASP A 98 10.12 12.25 18.47
C ASP A 98 10.83 13.02 17.34
N GLY A 99 10.09 13.45 16.31
CA GLY A 99 10.64 14.13 15.14
C GLY A 99 11.07 13.20 14.01
N ARG A 100 11.29 11.91 14.29
CA ARG A 100 11.63 10.92 13.28
C ARG A 100 10.62 9.78 13.21
N ALA A 101 9.98 9.44 14.32
CA ALA A 101 9.05 8.34 14.46
C ALA A 101 7.79 8.78 15.19
N MET A 102 6.66 8.25 14.74
CA MET A 102 5.37 8.38 15.41
C MET A 102 5.07 7.06 16.07
N ARG A 103 4.96 7.05 17.40
CA ARG A 103 4.65 5.85 18.19
C ARG A 103 3.30 6.02 18.86
N LEU A 104 2.47 5.00 18.79
CA LEU A 104 1.16 5.01 19.44
C LEU A 104 0.86 3.67 20.07
N THR A 105 0.08 3.72 21.14
CA THR A 105 -0.50 2.54 21.77
C THR A 105 -1.95 2.44 21.30
N ARG A 106 -2.32 1.32 20.69
CA ARG A 106 -3.70 1.06 20.27
C ARG A 106 -4.29 -0.15 20.98
N ARG A 107 -5.61 -0.19 21.07
CA ARG A 107 -6.33 -1.40 21.49
C ARG A 107 -6.27 -2.45 20.40
N SER A 108 -6.07 -3.71 20.79
CA SER A 108 -6.22 -4.84 19.88
C SER A 108 -7.70 -5.06 19.57
N THR A 109 -8.02 -5.23 18.29
CA THR A 109 -9.36 -5.65 17.86
C THR A 109 -9.51 -7.17 17.88
N LEU A 110 -8.40 -7.91 18.00
CA LEU A 110 -8.34 -9.36 18.03
C LEU A 110 -7.85 -9.79 19.43
N GLY A 111 -8.66 -10.56 20.16
CA GLY A 111 -8.20 -11.23 21.39
C GLY A 111 -8.38 -10.48 22.73
N GLY A 112 -9.40 -9.62 22.86
CA GLY A 112 -9.79 -9.00 24.13
C GLY A 112 -9.04 -7.70 24.46
N ASP A 113 -8.90 -7.36 25.74
CA ASP A 113 -8.34 -6.08 26.26
C ASP A 113 -6.79 -5.99 26.15
N GLY A 114 -6.23 -6.52 25.06
CA GLY A 114 -4.80 -6.46 24.77
C GLY A 114 -4.41 -5.13 24.10
N LEU A 115 -3.18 -4.70 24.31
CA LEU A 115 -2.61 -3.50 23.67
C LEU A 115 -1.64 -3.90 22.57
N ILE A 116 -1.46 -3.02 21.60
CA ILE A 116 -0.44 -3.14 20.54
C ILE A 116 0.28 -1.81 20.44
N VAL A 117 1.60 -1.84 20.41
CA VAL A 117 2.42 -0.67 20.08
C VAL A 117 2.64 -0.65 18.58
N VAL A 118 2.28 0.47 17.95
CA VAL A 118 2.50 0.72 16.53
C VAL A 118 3.46 1.88 16.38
N ALA A 119 4.37 1.74 15.42
CA ALA A 119 5.28 2.81 15.06
C ALA A 119 5.25 3.05 13.55
N TRP A 120 5.28 4.31 13.18
CA TRP A 120 5.48 4.76 11.81
C TRP A 120 6.83 5.45 11.72
N THR A 121 7.56 5.24 10.63
CA THR A 121 8.82 5.94 10.38
C THR A 121 9.04 6.19 8.89
N LYS A 122 9.80 7.23 8.54
CA LYS A 122 10.44 7.32 7.23
C LYS A 122 11.88 6.85 7.38
N ARG A 123 12.29 5.85 6.61
CA ARG A 123 13.68 5.36 6.61
C ARG A 123 14.38 5.66 5.29
N ALA A 124 15.64 6.09 5.40
CA ALA A 124 16.45 6.51 4.25
C ALA A 124 17.25 5.36 3.61
N ASP A 125 17.28 4.17 4.21
CA ASP A 125 18.05 3.02 3.75
C ASP A 125 17.62 2.49 2.37
N GLN A 126 16.36 2.70 1.99
CA GLN A 126 15.79 2.29 0.70
C GLN A 126 15.21 3.46 -0.11
N GLY A 127 15.88 4.62 -0.09
CA GLY A 127 15.44 5.78 -0.88
C GLY A 127 14.26 6.57 -0.28
N GLY A 128 13.91 6.31 0.98
CA GLY A 128 12.90 7.07 1.71
C GLY A 128 11.58 6.33 1.93
N SER A 129 11.59 5.03 2.23
CA SER A 129 10.35 4.29 2.47
C SER A 129 9.63 4.77 3.74
N TRP A 130 8.32 4.99 3.62
CA TRP A 130 7.41 5.13 4.74
C TRP A 130 6.99 3.74 5.22
N LEU A 131 7.32 3.44 6.46
CA LEU A 131 7.26 2.11 7.04
C LEU A 131 6.33 2.10 8.24
N ARG A 132 5.68 0.97 8.44
CA ARG A 132 4.87 0.67 9.62
C ARG A 132 5.46 -0.54 10.34
N TRP A 133 5.53 -0.46 11.66
CA TRP A 133 5.89 -1.58 12.53
C TRP A 133 4.83 -1.77 13.60
N GLN A 134 4.62 -3.01 14.00
CA GLN A 134 3.73 -3.34 15.11
C GLN A 134 4.32 -4.39 16.04
N SER A 135 4.04 -4.26 17.33
CA SER A 135 4.37 -5.27 18.32
C SER A 135 3.37 -6.43 18.30
N PRO A 136 3.68 -7.58 18.93
CA PRO A 136 2.69 -8.54 19.36
C PRO A 136 1.73 -7.91 20.36
N ILE A 137 0.62 -8.59 20.63
CA ILE A 137 -0.33 -8.17 21.66
C ILE A 137 0.37 -8.22 23.02
N VAL A 138 0.40 -7.09 23.73
CA VAL A 138 0.94 -6.96 25.09
C VAL A 138 -0.21 -6.85 26.08
N ARG A 139 -0.06 -7.46 27.25
CA ARG A 139 -1.09 -7.48 28.31
C ARG A 139 -0.59 -6.93 29.64
N THR A 140 0.73 -6.94 29.85
CA THR A 140 1.35 -6.37 31.05
C THR A 140 2.03 -5.04 30.73
N HIS A 141 2.21 -4.21 31.75
CA HIS A 141 2.90 -2.94 31.61
C HIS A 141 4.39 -3.12 31.23
N GLY A 142 5.06 -4.14 31.79
CA GLY A 142 6.46 -4.45 31.43
C GLY A 142 6.63 -4.91 29.98
N ASP A 143 5.68 -5.69 29.44
CA ASP A 143 5.67 -6.06 28.02
C ASP A 143 5.45 -4.84 27.12
N TRP A 144 4.60 -3.91 27.57
CA TRP A 144 4.36 -2.65 26.88
C TRP A 144 5.61 -1.77 26.84
N ASP A 145 6.29 -1.55 27.96
CA ASP A 145 7.56 -0.79 28.02
C ASP A 145 8.62 -1.39 27.08
N SER A 146 8.71 -2.72 27.07
CA SER A 146 9.62 -3.47 26.19
C SER A 146 9.25 -3.32 24.71
N ALA A 147 7.95 -3.35 24.37
CA ALA A 147 7.47 -3.09 23.01
C ALA A 147 7.70 -1.64 22.57
N TRP A 148 7.50 -0.67 23.46
CA TRP A 148 7.73 0.75 23.21
C TRP A 148 9.21 1.07 22.95
N SER A 149 10.11 0.45 23.73
CA SER A 149 11.56 0.57 23.54
C SER A 149 12.01 -0.04 22.21
N ARG A 150 11.49 -1.22 21.84
CA ARG A 150 11.76 -1.85 20.54
C ARG A 150 11.26 -1.03 19.36
N ALA A 151 10.07 -0.45 19.45
CA ALA A 151 9.55 0.47 18.43
C ALA A 151 10.53 1.63 18.16
N SER A 152 11.11 2.18 19.23
CA SER A 152 12.07 3.28 19.18
C SER A 152 13.39 2.85 18.53
N ALA A 153 13.91 1.68 18.89
CA ALA A 153 15.12 1.11 18.31
C ALA A 153 14.93 0.76 16.82
N TRP A 154 13.79 0.17 16.47
CA TRP A 154 13.41 -0.15 15.09
C TRP A 154 13.37 1.10 14.21
N ALA A 155 12.81 2.19 14.72
CA ALA A 155 12.73 3.45 13.97
C ALA A 155 14.10 4.12 13.78
N GLN A 156 15.13 3.74 14.53
CA GLN A 156 16.51 4.20 14.36
C GLN A 156 17.22 3.41 13.27
N ASN A 157 17.37 2.10 13.46
CA ASN A 157 18.31 1.29 12.67
C ASN A 157 17.71 0.01 12.08
N GLY A 158 16.45 -0.33 12.39
CA GLY A 158 15.76 -1.53 11.89
C GLY A 158 16.54 -2.83 12.16
N GLY A 159 16.48 -3.35 13.38
CA GLY A 159 17.06 -4.65 13.73
C GLY A 159 16.47 -5.79 12.89
N ILE A 160 17.24 -6.87 12.71
CA ILE A 160 16.86 -8.00 11.83
C ILE A 160 15.55 -8.65 12.31
N ASP A 161 15.36 -8.81 13.62
CA ASP A 161 14.15 -9.39 14.19
C ASP A 161 12.94 -8.46 14.02
N GLU A 162 13.15 -7.14 14.15
CA GLU A 162 12.08 -6.15 13.98
C GLU A 162 11.64 -5.98 12.52
N ARG A 163 12.52 -6.23 11.54
CA ARG A 163 12.18 -6.20 10.10
C ARG A 163 11.12 -7.23 9.73
N SER A 164 11.01 -8.35 10.45
CA SER A 164 9.95 -9.35 10.22
C SER A 164 8.54 -8.80 10.47
N ARG A 165 8.43 -7.68 11.20
CA ARG A 165 7.17 -7.00 11.57
C ARG A 165 7.01 -5.65 10.91
N GLU A 166 7.90 -5.34 9.98
CA GLU A 166 7.88 -4.14 9.17
C GLU A 166 7.01 -4.37 7.94
N VAL A 167 6.21 -3.36 7.62
CA VAL A 167 5.46 -3.28 6.38
C VAL A 167 5.87 -2.00 5.68
N GLU A 168 6.44 -2.14 4.49
CA GLU A 168 6.68 -1.02 3.60
C GLU A 168 5.37 -0.57 2.97
N VAL A 169 5.06 0.72 3.08
CA VAL A 169 3.80 1.28 2.61
C VAL A 169 3.95 2.00 1.28
N ALA A 170 4.86 2.97 1.23
CA ALA A 170 5.13 3.75 0.03
C ALA A 170 6.48 4.44 0.16
N LEU A 171 7.09 4.76 -0.98
CA LEU A 171 8.29 5.58 -1.04
C LEU A 171 7.92 7.07 -0.91
N VAL A 172 8.60 7.78 -0.01
CA VAL A 172 8.33 9.19 0.30
C VAL A 172 9.63 10.02 0.39
N GLU A 173 9.65 11.21 -0.18
CA GLU A 173 10.75 12.17 -0.02
C GLU A 173 10.72 12.85 1.34
N SER A 174 9.54 13.11 1.88
CA SER A 174 9.40 13.75 3.19
C SER A 174 8.16 13.26 3.90
N TRP A 175 8.25 13.22 5.23
CA TRP A 175 7.15 12.89 6.12
C TRP A 175 7.16 13.87 7.28
N LYS A 176 6.03 14.55 7.47
CA LYS A 176 5.81 15.50 8.57
C LYS A 176 4.47 15.23 9.24
N ILE A 177 4.43 15.49 10.54
CA ILE A 177 3.23 15.41 11.36
C ILE A 177 2.99 16.78 12.00
N PHE A 178 1.73 17.20 12.01
CA PHE A 178 1.24 18.36 12.76
C PHE A 178 0.11 17.94 13.67
N TYR A 179 0.00 18.59 14.82
CA TYR A 179 -1.11 18.40 15.76
C TYR A 179 -2.04 19.59 15.71
N TYR A 180 -3.34 19.33 15.77
CA TYR A 180 -4.35 20.37 15.98
C TYR A 180 -4.55 20.57 17.48
N ARG A 181 -4.23 21.78 17.96
CA ARG A 181 -4.33 22.18 19.36
C ARG A 181 -4.70 23.65 19.41
N GLU A 182 -5.60 24.03 20.33
CA GLU A 182 -5.98 25.44 20.55
C GLU A 182 -6.34 26.19 19.25
N ASP A 183 -7.14 25.55 18.39
CA ASP A 183 -7.59 26.10 17.09
C ASP A 183 -6.48 26.35 16.05
N SER A 184 -5.32 25.70 16.20
CA SER A 184 -4.14 25.90 15.37
C SER A 184 -3.44 24.58 15.03
N TRP A 185 -2.82 24.52 13.83
CA TRP A 185 -1.90 23.44 13.45
C TRP A 185 -0.49 23.76 13.92
N THR A 186 0.00 23.00 14.89
CA THR A 186 1.34 23.17 15.47
C THR A 186 2.24 21.96 15.21
N ASN A 187 3.55 22.18 15.20
CA ASN A 187 4.51 21.08 15.17
C ASN A 187 4.50 20.41 16.56
N PRO A 188 4.38 19.08 16.67
CA PRO A 188 4.36 18.38 17.95
C PRO A 188 5.55 18.66 18.88
N LEU A 189 6.71 19.01 18.30
CA LEU A 189 7.94 19.33 19.02
C LEU A 189 8.09 20.82 19.34
N SER A 190 7.27 21.68 18.75
CA SER A 190 7.20 23.07 19.19
C SER A 190 6.55 23.08 20.56
N SER A 191 7.18 23.76 21.51
CA SER A 191 6.75 23.83 22.90
C SER A 191 5.29 24.30 23.01
N ASP A 192 4.33 23.37 23.06
CA ASP A 192 3.33 23.48 24.11
C ASP A 192 4.07 23.23 25.40
N GLY A 193 3.78 24.01 26.44
CA GLY A 193 4.27 23.69 27.76
C GLY A 193 3.98 22.22 28.05
N MET A 194 4.99 21.35 27.92
CA MET A 194 5.26 20.39 28.97
C MET A 194 5.19 21.25 30.20
N ALA A 195 4.04 21.23 30.87
CA ALA A 195 3.88 21.82 32.16
C ALA A 195 5.06 21.24 32.91
N SER A 196 6.10 22.05 33.04
CA SER A 196 7.22 21.75 33.90
C SER A 196 6.52 21.41 35.18
N ALA A 197 6.64 20.16 35.60
CA ALA A 197 6.13 19.74 36.89
C ALA A 197 6.57 20.84 37.84
N ALA A 198 5.62 21.67 38.29
CA ALA A 198 5.94 22.72 39.23
C ALA A 198 6.67 21.99 40.37
N PRO A 199 7.83 22.48 40.82
CA PRO A 199 8.58 21.79 41.87
C PRO A 199 7.60 21.45 42.98
N PRO A 200 7.53 20.17 43.42
CA PRO A 200 6.48 19.74 44.33
C PRO A 200 6.50 20.66 45.56
N PRO A 201 5.34 21.16 46.02
CA PRO A 201 5.29 21.92 47.27
C PRO A 201 5.89 21.04 48.38
N PRO A 202 6.54 21.64 49.40
CA PRO A 202 7.12 20.89 50.50
C PRO A 202 6.08 19.94 51.08
N ARG A 203 6.44 18.64 51.17
CA ARG A 203 5.55 17.57 51.65
C ARG A 203 5.11 17.87 53.07
N SER A 204 3.86 18.28 53.25
CA SER A 204 3.25 18.42 54.57
C SER A 204 2.63 17.08 54.96
N LEU A 205 3.07 16.47 56.06
CA LEU A 205 2.60 15.13 56.51
C LEU A 205 1.14 15.12 56.97
N LEU A 206 0.53 16.31 57.20
CA LEU A 206 -0.86 16.44 57.65
C LEU A 206 -1.87 16.54 56.51
N ASN A 207 -1.44 16.79 55.26
CA ASN A 207 -2.35 16.88 54.11
C ASN A 207 -1.61 16.46 52.83
N PRO A 208 -1.67 15.17 52.43
CA PRO A 208 -1.02 14.73 51.21
C PRO A 208 -1.68 15.44 50.02
N PRO A 209 -0.90 16.12 49.14
CA PRO A 209 -1.47 16.70 47.93
C PRO A 209 -2.05 15.58 47.05
N PRO A 210 -3.15 15.83 46.31
CA PRO A 210 -3.59 14.90 45.29
C PRO A 210 -2.43 14.67 44.31
N LEU A 211 -2.18 13.41 43.96
CA LEU A 211 -1.20 13.04 42.95
C LEU A 211 -1.55 13.78 41.65
N ALA A 212 -0.72 14.74 41.25
CA ALA A 212 -0.88 15.40 39.96
C ALA A 212 -0.86 14.31 38.87
N PRO A 213 -1.85 14.24 37.97
CA PRO A 213 -1.78 13.30 36.86
C PRO A 213 -0.56 13.65 36.01
N LEU A 214 0.33 12.68 35.84
CA LEU A 214 1.36 12.74 34.80
C LEU A 214 0.62 12.73 33.46
N VAL A 215 0.37 13.89 32.87
CA VAL A 215 -0.20 14.01 31.52
C VAL A 215 0.92 13.69 30.52
N GLN A 216 1.28 12.42 30.41
CA GLN A 216 2.27 11.92 29.45
C GLN A 216 1.51 11.41 28.22
N GLY A 217 1.64 12.13 27.10
CA GLY A 217 1.15 11.70 25.79
C GLY A 217 -0.37 11.89 25.57
N ALA A 218 -0.91 13.08 25.86
CA ALA A 218 -2.28 13.40 25.48
C ALA A 218 -2.46 13.34 23.96
N VAL A 219 -3.45 12.58 23.51
CA VAL A 219 -3.80 12.51 22.08
C VAL A 219 -4.39 13.87 21.66
N PRO A 220 -3.87 14.51 20.60
CA PRO A 220 -4.38 15.79 20.13
C PRO A 220 -5.79 15.65 19.54
N GLU A 221 -6.44 16.80 19.30
CA GLU A 221 -7.79 16.86 18.70
C GLU A 221 -7.77 16.43 17.22
N GLY A 222 -6.66 16.70 16.54
CA GLY A 222 -6.42 16.27 15.17
C GLY A 222 -4.95 16.06 14.88
N ILE A 223 -4.67 15.27 13.85
CA ILE A 223 -3.32 14.97 13.37
C ILE A 223 -3.31 15.13 11.86
N ARG A 224 -2.41 15.96 11.36
CA ARG A 224 -2.17 16.14 9.92
C ARG A 224 -0.93 15.38 9.54
N LEU A 225 -1.09 14.46 8.61
CA LEU A 225 -0.04 13.76 7.90
C LEU A 225 0.29 14.52 6.62
N GLU A 226 1.54 14.92 6.47
CA GLU A 226 2.05 15.49 5.22
C GLU A 226 3.14 14.56 4.65
N LEU A 227 2.88 14.06 3.44
CA LEU A 227 3.82 13.24 2.67
C LEU A 227 4.23 13.98 1.40
N MET A 228 5.52 13.98 1.08
CA MET A 228 6.00 14.36 -0.26
C MET A 228 6.36 13.10 -1.01
N LEU A 229 5.72 12.85 -2.14
CA LEU A 229 5.95 11.68 -2.99
C LEU A 229 6.94 12.05 -4.10
N PRO A 230 8.01 11.25 -4.30
CA PRO A 230 9.01 11.55 -5.32
C PRO A 230 8.46 11.41 -6.74
N PRO A 231 9.09 12.06 -7.73
CA PRO A 231 8.75 11.85 -9.13
C PRO A 231 9.06 10.41 -9.57
N GLY A 232 8.36 9.94 -10.61
CA GLY A 232 8.60 8.62 -11.21
C GLY A 232 7.77 7.46 -10.64
N GLN A 233 6.90 7.74 -9.66
CA GLN A 233 5.93 6.78 -9.14
C GLN A 233 4.54 7.00 -9.75
N ALA A 234 3.58 6.17 -9.34
CA ALA A 234 2.18 6.30 -9.76
C ALA A 234 1.56 7.63 -9.33
N LEU A 235 1.99 8.16 -8.18
CA LEU A 235 1.59 9.45 -7.61
C LEU A 235 2.85 10.24 -7.24
N ASN A 236 2.80 11.56 -7.40
CA ASN A 236 3.90 12.46 -7.09
C ASN A 236 3.40 13.77 -6.46
N GLY A 237 4.29 14.46 -5.75
CA GLY A 237 4.00 15.74 -5.11
C GLY A 237 3.47 15.61 -3.68
N LYS A 238 2.88 16.70 -3.18
CA LYS A 238 2.46 16.84 -1.78
C LYS A 238 1.09 16.23 -1.54
N LEU A 239 1.01 15.28 -0.61
CA LEU A 239 -0.21 14.70 -0.09
C LEU A 239 -0.43 15.15 1.36
N ILE A 240 -1.61 15.67 1.67
CA ILE A 240 -2.03 16.05 3.02
C ILE A 240 -3.23 15.20 3.40
N VAL A 241 -3.16 14.55 4.56
CA VAL A 241 -4.26 13.77 5.13
C VAL A 241 -4.49 14.24 6.56
N ASP A 242 -5.72 14.65 6.85
CA ASP A 242 -6.11 15.10 8.17
C ASP A 242 -6.94 14.01 8.87
N TRP A 243 -6.57 13.72 10.10
CA TRP A 243 -7.32 12.90 11.03
C TRP A 243 -7.88 13.76 12.15
N VAL A 244 -9.12 13.52 12.52
CA VAL A 244 -9.80 14.19 13.64
C VAL A 244 -10.19 13.12 14.64
N ARG A 245 -9.94 13.39 15.91
CA ARG A 245 -10.23 12.47 17.00
C ARG A 245 -11.74 12.20 17.09
N PRO A 246 -12.20 10.94 17.00
CA PRO A 246 -13.64 10.64 17.01
C PRO A 246 -14.39 11.12 18.26
N THR A 247 -13.70 11.20 19.41
CA THR A 247 -14.32 11.62 20.68
C THR A 247 -14.47 13.14 20.82
N PHE A 248 -14.01 13.93 19.86
CA PHE A 248 -14.01 15.40 19.92
C PHE A 248 -15.39 16.06 19.71
N GLY A 249 -16.42 15.31 19.25
CA GLY A 249 -17.75 15.86 18.96
C GLY A 249 -18.82 15.68 20.06
N GLY A 250 -18.49 15.07 21.20
CA GLY A 250 -19.49 14.52 22.14
C GLY A 250 -20.11 15.48 23.17
N SER A 251 -19.78 16.77 23.19
CA SER A 251 -20.19 17.68 24.29
C SER A 251 -20.81 19.02 23.83
N LYS A 252 -21.44 19.04 22.66
CA LYS A 252 -22.34 20.13 22.25
C LYS A 252 -23.72 19.57 21.90
N SER A 253 -24.56 19.40 22.91
CA SER A 253 -26.02 19.29 22.79
C SER A 253 -26.64 19.83 24.07
#